data_AF-A0A818RCB6-F1
#
_entry.id   AF-A0A818RCB6-F1
#
_cell.length_a   1.000
_cell.length_b   1.000
_cell.length_c   1.000
_cell.angle_alpha   90.00
_cell.angle_beta   90.00
_cell.angle_gamma   90.00
#
_symmetry.space_group_name_H-M   'P 1'
#
loop_
_entity.id
_entity.type
_entity.pdbx_description
1 polymer ?
#
loop_
_entity_poly.entity_id
_entity_poly.type
_entity_poly.pdbx_seq_one_letter_code
_entity_poly.pdbx_strand_id
1 'polypeptide(L)'
;MHSLFVDKISAQKPLSWTRFGIKVAENENEFERKWGHWYVAYHGTKSNFADLILSSGLKTSPGCWAAEEKVVYVSPSIEYCAHPRYAEPWNNPNNGKYHQL
;
A
#
# COMPACT_ATOMS: atom_id res chain seq x y z
N MET A 1 -14.77 -10.97 25.87
CA MET A 1 -14.97 -11.80 24.66
C MET A 1 -14.81 -10.87 23.47
N HIS A 2 -13.59 -10.66 22.98
CA HIS A 2 -13.31 -9.70 21.89
C HIS A 2 -13.38 -10.43 20.55
N SER A 3 -14.40 -10.12 19.76
CA SER A 3 -14.55 -10.61 18.39
C SER A 3 -13.48 -9.98 17.51
N LEU A 4 -12.56 -10.80 17.02
CA LEU A 4 -11.68 -10.46 15.90
C LEU A 4 -12.53 -10.49 14.63
N PHE A 5 -12.91 -9.32 14.11
CA PHE A 5 -13.49 -9.22 12.78
C PHE A 5 -12.37 -9.42 11.76
N VAL A 6 -12.28 -10.64 11.21
CA VAL A 6 -11.40 -10.97 10.09
C VAL A 6 -12.23 -10.90 8.82
N ASP A 7 -12.29 -9.73 8.21
CA ASP A 7 -12.91 -9.61 6.89
C ASP A 7 -11.99 -10.25 5.85
N LYS A 8 -12.50 -11.27 5.15
CA LYS A 8 -11.84 -11.83 3.96
C LYS A 8 -11.91 -10.79 2.84
N ILE A 9 -10.89 -9.94 2.78
CA ILE A 9 -10.71 -8.91 1.75
C ILE A 9 -10.42 -9.60 0.40
N SER A 10 -11.47 -9.78 -0.39
CA SER A 10 -11.46 -10.39 -1.73
C SER A 10 -11.07 -9.38 -2.81
N ALA A 11 -9.77 -9.13 -2.96
CA ALA A 11 -9.19 -8.84 -4.27
C ALA A 11 -8.23 -9.96 -4.65
N GLN A 12 -7.99 -10.10 -5.96
CA GLN A 12 -6.92 -10.94 -6.52
C GLN A 12 -5.55 -10.60 -5.90
N LYS A 13 -5.29 -11.19 -4.74
CA LYS A 13 -3.98 -11.38 -4.16
C LYS A 13 -3.15 -12.21 -5.15
N PRO A 14 -1.81 -12.08 -5.17
CA PRO A 14 -0.98 -13.12 -5.76
C PRO A 14 -1.49 -14.50 -5.30
N LEU A 15 -1.54 -15.47 -6.22
CA LEU A 15 -2.00 -16.82 -5.90
C LEU A 15 -1.31 -17.29 -4.60
N SER A 16 -2.10 -17.87 -3.69
CA SER A 16 -1.67 -18.35 -2.35
C SER A 16 -1.45 -17.31 -1.24
N TRP A 17 -1.63 -16.01 -1.45
CA TRP A 17 -1.40 -15.00 -0.38
C TRP A 17 -2.66 -14.68 0.41
N THR A 18 -2.77 -14.97 1.71
CA THR A 18 -3.91 -14.49 2.51
C THR A 18 -3.58 -13.11 3.09
N ARG A 19 -4.49 -12.15 2.92
CA ARG A 19 -4.35 -10.79 3.45
C ARG A 19 -5.20 -10.66 4.70
N PHE A 20 -4.61 -10.05 5.72
CA PHE A 20 -5.30 -9.65 6.94
C PHE A 20 -5.13 -8.14 7.09
N GLY A 21 -6.24 -7.42 7.15
CA GLY A 21 -6.24 -6.03 7.63
C GLY A 21 -6.45 -6.06 9.13
N ILE A 22 -5.55 -5.45 9.89
CA ILE A 22 -5.72 -5.28 11.33
C ILE A 22 -5.91 -3.79 11.56
N LYS A 23 -7.07 -3.40 12.10
CA LYS A 23 -7.24 -2.05 12.62
C LYS A 23 -6.43 -1.94 13.91
N VAL A 24 -5.32 -1.21 13.85
CA VAL A 24 -4.36 -1.12 14.97
C VAL A 24 -4.58 0.09 15.88
N ALA A 25 -5.44 1.03 15.47
CA ALA A 25 -5.84 2.22 16.21
C ALA A 25 -7.17 2.80 15.66
N GLU A 26 -7.92 3.53 16.49
CA GLU A 26 -9.15 4.25 16.12
C GLU A 26 -8.86 5.60 15.44
N ASN A 27 -7.73 6.23 15.76
CA ASN A 27 -7.30 7.51 15.19
C ASN A 27 -5.77 7.66 15.26
N GLU A 28 -5.26 8.72 14.62
CA GLU A 28 -3.83 9.04 14.56
C GLU A 28 -3.19 9.19 15.95
N ASN A 29 -3.85 9.87 16.89
CA ASN A 29 -3.31 10.06 18.24
C ASN A 29 -3.13 8.73 18.98
N GLU A 30 -4.08 7.79 18.84
CA GLU A 30 -3.94 6.46 19.42
C GLU A 30 -2.83 5.66 18.74
N PHE A 31 -2.73 5.74 17.41
CA PHE A 31 -1.68 5.08 16.65
C PHE A 31 -0.30 5.56 17.12
N GLU A 32 -0.09 6.88 17.14
CA GLU A 32 1.15 7.53 17.56
C GLU A 32 1.51 7.20 19.01
N ARG A 33 0.54 7.24 19.93
CA ARG A 33 0.78 6.89 21.33
C ARG A 33 1.23 5.44 21.52
N LYS A 34 0.68 4.50 20.74
CA LYS A 34 0.89 3.06 20.92
C LYS A 34 2.06 2.51 20.12
N TRP A 35 2.23 2.99 18.89
CA TRP A 35 3.18 2.48 17.92
C TRP A 35 4.28 3.48 17.58
N GLY A 36 4.19 4.72 18.09
CA GLY A 36 5.03 5.83 17.67
C GLY A 36 4.77 6.22 16.22
N HIS A 37 5.71 6.97 15.65
CA HIS A 37 5.75 7.19 14.21
C HIS A 37 6.11 5.89 13.49
N TRP A 38 5.45 5.66 12.36
CA TRP A 38 5.86 4.61 11.43
C TRP A 38 6.94 5.15 10.47
N TYR A 39 8.19 5.14 10.94
CA TYR A 39 9.29 5.83 10.25
C TYR A 39 9.61 5.28 8.85
N VAL A 40 9.27 4.02 8.55
CA VAL A 40 9.59 3.39 7.27
C VAL A 40 8.40 2.58 6.78
N ALA A 41 7.72 3.12 5.76
CA ALA A 41 6.69 2.42 5.02
C ALA A 41 7.00 2.48 3.53
N TYR A 42 6.68 1.41 2.81
CA TYR A 42 6.85 1.29 1.37
C TYR A 42 5.52 1.54 0.66
N HIS A 43 5.59 2.10 -0.55
CA HIS A 43 4.45 2.35 -1.43
C HIS A 43 4.84 1.97 -2.86
N GLY A 44 4.31 0.85 -3.36
CA GLY A 44 4.49 0.46 -4.76
C GLY A 44 3.59 1.29 -5.65
N THR A 45 4.11 1.76 -6.78
CA THR A 45 3.38 2.63 -7.71
C THR A 45 3.70 2.33 -9.16
N LYS A 46 2.91 2.88 -10.08
CA LYS A 46 3.23 2.84 -11.52
C LYS A 46 4.24 3.93 -11.85
N SER A 47 5.09 3.67 -12.85
CA SER A 47 6.15 4.59 -13.26
C SER A 47 5.65 6.00 -13.59
N ASN A 48 4.50 6.12 -14.24
CA ASN A 48 3.90 7.39 -14.60
C ASN A 48 3.40 8.23 -13.40
N PHE A 49 3.33 7.65 -12.20
CA PHE A 49 2.98 8.38 -10.97
C PHE A 49 4.19 8.64 -10.06
N ALA A 50 5.34 8.01 -10.32
CA ALA A 50 6.53 8.15 -9.48
C ALA A 50 7.00 9.61 -9.39
N ASP A 51 7.15 10.28 -10.53
CA ASP A 51 7.57 11.69 -10.57
C ASP A 51 6.58 12.60 -9.83
N LEU A 52 5.28 12.31 -9.93
CA LEU A 52 4.25 13.08 -9.24
C LEU A 52 4.32 12.88 -7.72
N ILE A 53 4.57 11.66 -7.25
CA ILE A 53 4.74 11.35 -5.82
C ILE A 53 6.02 11.99 -5.28
N LEU A 54 7.12 11.93 -6.03
CA LEU A 54 8.39 12.53 -5.62
C LEU A 54 8.32 14.06 -5.55
N SER A 55 7.55 14.69 -6.45
CA SER A 55 7.41 16.14 -6.51
C SER A 55 6.32 16.72 -5.60
N SER A 56 5.28 15.94 -5.27
CA SER A 56 4.10 16.45 -4.53
C SER A 56 3.70 15.63 -3.30
N GLY A 57 4.44 14.57 -2.97
CA GLY A 57 4.10 13.63 -1.90
C GLY A 57 2.98 12.66 -2.27
N LEU A 58 2.63 11.81 -1.31
CA LEU A 58 1.52 10.86 -1.44
C LEU A 58 0.18 11.59 -1.32
N LYS A 59 -0.71 11.39 -2.30
CA LYS A 59 -2.07 11.95 -2.29
C LYS A 59 -3.08 10.86 -2.01
N THR A 60 -4.04 11.15 -1.13
CA THR A 60 -5.13 10.23 -0.81
C THR A 60 -6.10 10.08 -1.97
N SER A 61 -6.58 8.85 -2.21
CA SER A 61 -7.63 8.54 -3.18
C SER A 61 -8.69 7.63 -2.56
N PRO A 62 -9.92 7.56 -3.10
CA PRO A 62 -10.93 6.62 -2.63
C PRO A 62 -10.37 5.20 -2.56
N GLY A 63 -10.36 4.63 -1.36
CA GLY A 63 -9.78 3.33 -1.08
C GLY A 63 -10.75 2.23 -1.42
N CYS A 64 -10.33 1.29 -2.28
CA CYS A 64 -11.12 0.09 -2.58
C CYS A 64 -11.36 -0.82 -1.35
N TRP A 65 -10.62 -0.62 -0.25
CA TRP A 65 -10.78 -1.33 1.02
C TRP A 65 -11.18 -0.44 2.19
N ALA A 66 -11.37 0.86 1.95
CA ALA A 66 -11.68 1.83 2.98
C ALA A 66 -13.10 2.40 2.79
N ALA A 67 -14.03 1.61 2.24
CA ALA A 67 -15.41 2.03 1.96
C ALA A 67 -15.48 3.40 1.25
N GLU A 68 -14.63 3.60 0.23
CA GLU A 68 -14.49 4.86 -0.53
C GLU A 68 -13.88 6.05 0.23
N GLU A 69 -13.46 5.88 1.48
CA GLU A 69 -12.68 6.89 2.20
C GLU A 69 -11.37 7.20 1.46
N LYS A 70 -10.94 8.46 1.54
CA LYS A 70 -9.69 8.92 0.94
C LYS A 70 -8.52 8.42 1.78
N VAL A 71 -7.76 7.48 1.23
CA VAL A 71 -6.64 6.82 1.93
C VAL A 71 -5.40 6.73 1.03
N VAL A 72 -4.26 6.43 1.66
CA VAL A 72 -3.03 5.98 1.00
C VAL A 72 -2.71 4.60 1.54
N TYR A 73 -2.40 3.65 0.65
CA TYR A 73 -1.99 2.31 1.05
C TYR A 73 -0.46 2.23 1.14
N VAL A 74 0.05 1.89 2.32
CA VAL A 74 1.48 1.64 2.56
C VAL A 74 1.67 0.31 3.28
N SER A 75 2.88 -0.25 3.23
CA SER A 75 3.20 -1.56 3.82
C SER A 75 4.59 -1.56 4.43
N PRO A 76 4.86 -2.35 5.50
CA PRO A 76 6.21 -2.51 6.03
C PRO A 76 7.04 -3.51 5.20
N SER A 77 6.40 -4.28 4.31
CA SER A 77 7.07 -5.24 3.44
C SER A 77 7.29 -4.64 2.06
N ILE A 78 8.56 -4.50 1.70
CA ILE A 78 8.98 -4.09 0.35
C ILE A 78 8.55 -5.12 -0.70
N GLU A 79 8.57 -6.41 -0.37
CA GLU A 79 8.16 -7.50 -1.27
C GLU A 79 6.68 -7.42 -1.61
N TYR A 80 5.84 -7.04 -0.64
CA TYR A 80 4.42 -6.81 -0.89
C TYR A 80 4.21 -5.63 -1.85
N CYS A 81 4.89 -4.51 -1.60
CA CYS A 81 4.81 -3.32 -2.46
C CYS A 81 5.39 -3.57 -3.86
N ALA A 82 6.43 -4.38 -3.98
CA ALA A 82 7.05 -4.75 -5.25
C ALA A 82 6.24 -5.77 -6.05
N HIS A 83 5.08 -6.23 -5.58
CA HIS A 83 4.25 -7.11 -6.40
C HIS A 83 3.73 -6.36 -7.65
N PRO A 84 3.73 -6.96 -8.86
CA PRO A 84 3.33 -6.29 -10.12
C PRO A 84 1.95 -5.64 -10.14
N ARG A 85 1.06 -6.06 -9.24
CA ARG A 85 -0.26 -5.42 -9.01
C ARG A 85 -0.15 -3.99 -8.46
N TYR A 86 0.91 -3.69 -7.71
CA TYR A 86 1.13 -2.41 -7.03
C TYR A 86 2.25 -1.61 -7.69
N ALA A 87 3.36 -2.29 -7.99
CA ALA A 87 4.51 -1.76 -8.70
C ALA A 87 4.55 -2.36 -10.10
N GLU A 88 3.87 -1.77 -11.09
CA GLU A 88 3.78 -2.37 -12.43
C GLU A 88 5.14 -2.31 -13.14
N PRO A 89 5.72 -3.45 -13.59
CA PRO A 89 6.95 -3.44 -14.36
C PRO A 89 6.74 -2.72 -15.70
N TRP A 90 7.69 -1.89 -16.10
CA TRP A 90 7.62 -1.17 -17.37
C TRP A 90 8.91 -1.35 -18.17
N ASN A 91 8.77 -1.41 -19.50
CA ASN A 91 9.91 -1.50 -20.41
C ASN A 91 10.44 -0.09 -20.69
N ASN A 92 11.72 0.14 -20.43
CA ASN A 92 12.39 1.39 -20.76
C ASN A 92 12.84 1.38 -22.23
N PRO A 93 12.26 2.22 -23.08
CA PRO A 93 12.53 2.21 -24.53
C PRO A 93 13.99 2.58 -24.85
N ASN A 94 14.70 3.25 -23.94
CA ASN A 94 16.08 3.70 -24.18
C ASN A 94 17.12 2.59 -23.99
N ASN A 95 16.80 1.54 -23.23
CA ASN A 95 17.75 0.47 -22.92
C ASN A 95 17.17 -0.95 -23.05
N GLY A 96 15.87 -1.08 -23.35
CA GLY A 96 15.17 -2.36 -23.50
C GLY A 96 15.02 -3.17 -22.22
N LYS A 97 15.32 -2.59 -21.05
CA LYS A 97 15.24 -3.26 -19.76
C LYS A 97 13.90 -2.99 -19.08
N TYR A 98 13.45 -3.98 -18.31
CA TYR A 98 12.29 -3.82 -17.44
C TYR A 98 12.73 -3.20 -16.11
N HIS A 99 11.95 -2.23 -15.65
CA HIS A 99 12.14 -1.53 -14.38
C HIS A 99 10.86 -1.64 -13.53
N GLN A 100 11.01 -1.53 -12.22
CA GLN A 100 9.92 -1.57 -11.25
C GLN A 100 10.25 -0.62 -10.09
N LEU A 101 9.22 0.04 -9.54
CA LEU A 101 9.32 1.04 -8.47
C LEU A 101 8.43 0.70 -7.28
#